data_AF-A0A1Z4NB15-F1
#
_entry.id   AF-A0A1Z4NB15-F1
#
_cell.length_a   1.000
_cell.length_b   1.000
_cell.length_c   1.000
_cell.angle_alpha   90.00
_cell.angle_beta   90.00
_cell.angle_gamma   90.00
#
_symmetry.space_group_name_H-M   'P 1'
#
loop_
_entity.id
_entity.type
_entity.pdbx_description
1 polymer ?
#
loop_
_entity_poly.entity_id
_entity_poly.type
_entity_poly.pdbx_seq_one_letter_code
_entity_poly.pdbx_strand_id
1 'polypeptide(L)'
;MQNQIKKFIEEKGISRYKFWQDTKLGRDTAYRLCNDPSYIPTGSVLDKICTTYKVQPGELLVWLPDDEPFVEAMADSKKSQPEEVSNINKHSGNQSTDQADGIVLPFERRSA
;
A
#
# COMPACT_ATOMS: atom_id res chain seq x y z
N MET A 1 10.52 6.37 -22.62
CA MET A 1 9.68 7.20 -21.72
C MET A 1 9.16 6.31 -20.60
N GLN A 2 9.18 6.79 -19.37
CA GLN A 2 8.78 6.04 -18.17
C GLN A 2 7.88 6.90 -17.28
N ASN A 3 7.00 6.26 -16.52
CA ASN A 3 6.33 6.88 -15.39
C ASN A 3 7.27 6.91 -14.17
N GLN A 4 7.09 7.90 -13.31
CA GLN A 4 7.83 8.07 -12.06
C GLN A 4 6.87 8.19 -10.87
N ILE A 5 5.66 7.64 -10.99
CA ILE A 5 4.61 7.79 -9.96
C ILE A 5 5.06 7.20 -8.64
N LYS A 6 5.79 6.07 -8.67
CA LYS A 6 6.38 5.45 -7.47
C LYS A 6 7.32 6.42 -6.74
N LYS A 7 8.24 7.04 -7.48
CA LYS A 7 9.21 8.01 -6.93
C LYS A 7 8.48 9.22 -6.35
N PHE A 8 7.51 9.75 -7.10
CA PHE A 8 6.69 10.89 -6.69
C PHE A 8 5.95 10.65 -5.36
N ILE A 9 5.32 9.49 -5.17
CA ILE A 9 4.61 9.19 -3.92
C ILE A 9 5.58 8.95 -2.75
N GLU A 10 6.75 8.38 -3.02
CA GLU A 10 7.80 8.15 -2.04
C GLU A 10 8.39 9.47 -1.54
N GLU A 11 8.67 10.42 -2.44
CA GLU A 11 9.11 11.79 -2.09
C GLU A 11 8.08 12.56 -1.26
N LYS A 12 6.78 12.32 -1.50
CA LYS A 12 5.69 12.92 -0.70
C LYS A 12 5.39 12.16 0.60
N GLY A 13 6.04 11.03 0.87
CA GLY A 13 5.76 10.19 2.04
C GLY A 13 4.38 9.52 2.02
N ILE A 14 3.82 9.29 0.82
CA ILE A 14 2.50 8.72 0.62
C ILE A 14 2.63 7.22 0.32
N SER A 15 1.88 6.39 1.05
CA SER A 15 1.81 4.96 0.76
C SER A 15 1.03 4.69 -0.53
N ARG A 16 1.37 3.62 -1.27
CA ARG A 16 0.62 3.18 -2.48
C ARG A 16 -0.88 3.02 -2.22
N TYR A 17 -1.22 2.55 -1.02
CA TYR A 17 -2.61 2.40 -0.59
C TYR A 17 -3.31 3.77 -0.52
N LYS A 18 -2.67 4.76 0.11
CA LYS A 18 -3.21 6.12 0.20
C LYS A 18 -3.29 6.78 -1.18
N PHE A 19 -2.29 6.58 -2.04
CA PHE A 19 -2.34 7.02 -3.44
C PHE A 19 -3.57 6.49 -4.19
N TRP A 20 -3.86 5.20 -4.05
CA TRP A 20 -5.05 4.60 -4.63
C TRP A 20 -6.34 5.23 -4.09
N GLN A 21 -6.44 5.45 -2.78
CA GLN A 21 -7.62 6.07 -2.16
C GLN A 21 -7.81 7.53 -2.60
N ASP A 22 -6.74 8.33 -2.61
CA ASP A 22 -6.79 9.76 -2.92
C ASP A 22 -7.15 10.00 -4.41
N THR A 23 -6.59 9.20 -5.32
CA THR A 23 -6.79 9.35 -6.77
C THR A 23 -8.09 8.74 -7.29
N LYS A 24 -8.75 7.90 -6.47
CA LYS A 24 -9.99 7.19 -6.84
C LYS A 24 -9.87 6.42 -8.16
N LEU A 25 -8.69 5.90 -8.44
CA LEU A 25 -8.44 5.04 -9.61
C LEU A 25 -8.90 3.61 -9.33
N GLY A 26 -9.06 2.84 -10.41
CA GLY A 26 -9.20 1.39 -10.28
C GLY A 26 -7.99 0.82 -9.54
N ARG A 27 -8.22 -0.11 -8.61
CA ARG A 27 -7.17 -0.68 -7.76
C ARG A 27 -6.02 -1.23 -8.61
N ASP A 28 -6.34 -2.06 -9.61
CA ASP A 28 -5.34 -2.65 -10.50
C ASP A 28 -4.49 -1.57 -11.19
N THR A 29 -5.14 -0.53 -11.72
CA THR A 29 -4.47 0.60 -12.37
C THR A 29 -3.54 1.34 -11.42
N ALA A 30 -3.99 1.66 -10.20
CA ALA A 30 -3.20 2.39 -9.22
C ALA A 30 -1.93 1.62 -8.81
N TYR A 31 -2.06 0.31 -8.60
CA TYR A 31 -0.93 -0.54 -8.25
C TYR A 31 0.00 -0.76 -9.46
N ARG A 32 -0.55 -0.92 -10.67
CA ARG A 32 0.26 -1.06 -11.90
C ARG A 32 1.12 0.18 -12.17
N LEU A 33 0.55 1.38 -11.98
CA LEU A 33 1.29 2.64 -12.09
C LEU A 33 2.44 2.76 -11.08
N CYS A 34 2.35 2.11 -9.92
CA CYS A 34 3.41 2.14 -8.92
C CYS A 34 4.45 1.03 -9.13
N ASN A 35 4.08 -0.07 -9.77
CA ASN A 35 4.91 -1.27 -9.88
C ASN A 35 5.68 -1.36 -11.19
N ASP A 36 5.11 -0.82 -12.28
CA ASP A 36 5.69 -0.88 -13.61
C ASP A 36 5.96 0.53 -14.15
N PRO A 37 7.24 0.99 -14.15
CA PRO A 37 7.64 2.29 -14.71
C PRO A 37 7.38 2.40 -16.22
N SER A 38 7.25 1.29 -16.94
CA SER A 38 6.98 1.30 -18.39
C SER A 38 5.49 1.53 -18.69
N TYR A 39 4.61 1.39 -17.69
CA TYR A 39 3.19 1.57 -17.87
C TYR A 39 2.79 3.05 -17.89
N ILE A 40 2.56 3.60 -19.08
CA ILE A 40 2.20 5.01 -19.22
C ILE A 40 0.70 5.21 -18.96
N PRO A 41 0.31 6.08 -18.01
CA PRO A 41 -1.10 6.38 -17.77
C PRO A 41 -1.75 7.06 -18.99
N THR A 42 -3.04 6.77 -19.22
CA THR A 42 -3.84 7.51 -20.19
C THR A 42 -4.07 8.95 -19.72
N GLY A 43 -4.42 9.85 -20.65
CA GLY A 43 -4.66 11.27 -20.32
C GLY A 43 -5.69 11.49 -19.21
N SER A 44 -6.76 10.69 -19.17
CA SER A 44 -7.78 10.79 -18.12
C SER A 44 -7.30 10.34 -16.73
N VAL A 45 -6.39 9.37 -16.68
CA VAL A 45 -5.75 8.92 -15.44
C VAL A 45 -4.74 9.97 -14.96
N LEU A 46 -3.94 10.50 -15.89
CA LEU A 46 -2.97 11.54 -15.60
C LEU A 46 -3.66 12.81 -15.07
N ASP A 47 -4.75 13.25 -15.70
CA ASP A 47 -5.53 14.41 -15.28
C ASP A 47 -6.08 14.28 -13.85
N LYS A 48 -6.56 13.08 -13.48
CA LYS A 48 -6.99 12.80 -12.10
C LYS A 48 -5.84 12.95 -11.10
N ILE A 49 -4.68 12.39 -11.41
CA ILE A 49 -3.50 12.45 -10.53
C ILE A 49 -3.04 13.92 -10.39
N CYS A 50 -2.92 14.63 -11.52
CA CYS A 50 -2.59 16.06 -11.55
C CYS A 50 -3.59 16.90 -10.75
N THR A 51 -4.89 16.62 -10.88
CA THR A 51 -5.94 17.35 -10.17
C THR A 51 -5.92 17.07 -8.66
N THR A 52 -5.69 15.82 -8.25
CA THR A 52 -5.63 15.40 -6.83
C THR A 52 -4.43 16.00 -6.13
N TYR A 53 -3.24 15.92 -6.72
CA TYR A 53 -1.99 16.36 -6.07
C TYR A 53 -1.54 17.76 -6.47
N LYS A 54 -2.26 18.42 -7.38
CA LYS A 54 -1.95 19.76 -7.92
C LYS A 54 -0.53 19.84 -8.50
N VAL A 55 -0.20 18.86 -9.34
CA VAL A 55 1.11 18.71 -9.97
C VAL A 55 1.02 18.71 -11.49
N GLN A 56 2.10 19.09 -12.14
CA GLN A 56 2.20 19.08 -13.60
C GLN A 56 2.48 17.66 -14.13
N PRO A 57 1.98 17.30 -15.32
CA PRO A 57 2.23 15.98 -15.90
C PRO A 57 3.72 15.70 -16.15
N GLY A 58 4.52 16.75 -16.38
CA GLY A 58 5.98 16.64 -16.55
C GLY A 58 6.73 16.20 -15.29
N GLU A 59 6.12 16.30 -14.11
CA GLU A 59 6.70 15.76 -12.87
C GLU A 59 6.49 14.24 -12.74
N LEU A 60 5.50 13.69 -13.45
CA LEU A 60 5.09 12.29 -13.36
C LEU A 60 5.67 11.42 -14.48
N LEU A 61 6.11 12.04 -15.58
CA LEU A 61 6.62 11.38 -16.77
C LEU A 61 8.03 11.87 -17.08
N VAL A 62 8.93 10.93 -17.33
CA VAL A 62 10.33 11.23 -17.69
C VAL A 62 10.72 10.47 -18.96
N TRP A 63 11.51 11.10 -19.82
CA TRP A 63 12.18 10.39 -20.90
C TRP A 63 13.58 10.01 -20.44
N LEU A 64 13.89 8.72 -20.50
CA LEU A 64 15.21 8.18 -20.24
C LEU A 64 15.72 7.54 -21.54
N PRO A 65 16.98 7.79 -21.93
CA PRO A 65 17.62 7.07 -23.03
C PRO A 65 17.85 5.60 -22.62
N ASP A 66 17.84 4.69 -23.59
CA ASP A 66 18.00 3.25 -23.35
C ASP A 66 19.44 2.86 -22.96
N ASP A 67 20.41 3.77 -23.16
CA ASP A 67 21.86 3.50 -23.08
C ASP A 67 22.56 4.00 -21.81
N GLU A 68 21.84 4.44 -20.76
CA GLU A 68 22.47 4.77 -19.48
C GLU A 68 22.44 3.56 -18.54
N PRO A 69 23.52 2.75 -18.45
CA PRO A 69 23.65 1.80 -17.35
C PRO A 69 23.59 2.60 -16.06
N PHE A 70 22.77 2.14 -15.10
CA PHE A 70 22.63 2.72 -13.78
C PHE A 70 24.01 2.93 -13.15
N VAL A 71 24.57 4.13 -13.31
CA VAL A 71 25.79 4.54 -12.65
C VAL A 71 25.42 4.81 -11.22
N GLU A 72 25.49 3.74 -10.43
CA GLU A 72 25.50 3.76 -8.98
C GLU A 72 26.81 4.41 -8.50
N ALA A 73 26.98 5.69 -8.82
CA ALA A 73 28.07 6.54 -8.37
C ALA A 73 27.65 7.23 -7.06
N MET A 74 27.72 6.46 -5.98
CA MET A 74 28.25 6.79 -4.65
C MET A 74 28.22 8.25 -4.12
N ALA A 75 27.80 8.37 -2.84
CA ALA A 75 27.92 9.47 -1.85
C ALA A 75 26.62 10.28 -1.63
N ASP A 76 26.01 10.39 -0.45
CA ASP A 76 26.54 10.38 0.93
C ASP A 76 25.50 9.84 1.94
N SER A 77 26.02 9.31 3.05
CA SER A 77 25.29 8.67 4.14
C SER A 77 24.41 9.64 4.94
N LYS A 78 23.17 9.24 5.24
CA LYS A 78 22.60 9.37 6.59
C LYS A 78 21.47 8.37 6.82
N LYS A 79 21.84 7.25 7.43
CA LYS A 79 20.94 6.35 8.14
C LYS A 79 20.39 7.11 9.35
N SER A 80 19.11 7.44 9.34
CA SER A 80 18.38 7.86 10.55
C SER A 80 16.94 7.39 10.41
N GLN A 81 16.71 6.16 10.86
CA GLN A 81 15.40 5.70 11.26
C GLN A 81 15.00 6.46 12.53
N PRO A 82 13.76 6.91 12.67
CA PRO A 82 13.09 6.91 13.95
C PRO A 82 12.12 5.73 13.97
N GLU A 83 12.60 4.66 14.59
CA GLU A 83 11.82 3.56 15.11
C GLU A 83 11.34 3.93 16.52
N GLU A 84 10.09 4.41 16.63
CA GLU A 84 9.25 4.50 17.83
C GLU A 84 7.84 4.79 17.31
N VAL A 85 6.72 4.15 17.68
CA VAL A 85 6.29 3.36 18.83
C VAL A 85 5.06 2.57 18.32
N SER A 86 4.80 1.33 18.72
CA SER A 86 4.04 1.10 19.96
C SER A 86 4.11 -0.35 20.42
N ASN A 87 4.75 -0.58 21.57
CA ASN A 87 4.45 -1.73 22.42
C ASN A 87 3.47 -1.28 23.50
N ILE A 88 2.27 -1.88 23.54
CA ILE A 88 1.60 -2.20 24.79
C ILE A 88 0.72 -3.44 24.62
N ASN A 89 1.31 -4.56 25.03
CA ASN A 89 0.80 -5.46 26.05
C ASN A 89 -0.65 -5.99 25.90
N LYS A 90 -0.78 -7.27 25.55
CA LYS A 90 -1.85 -8.12 26.10
C LYS A 90 -1.21 -9.36 26.72
N HIS A 91 -1.33 -9.40 28.05
CA HIS A 91 -0.90 -10.48 28.92
C HIS A 91 -1.49 -11.83 28.50
N SER A 92 -0.61 -12.83 28.49
CA SER A 92 -0.94 -14.25 28.57
C SER A 92 -1.60 -14.57 29.90
N GLY A 93 -2.56 -15.49 29.88
CA GLY A 93 -3.25 -16.01 31.04
C GLY A 93 -4.03 -17.26 30.69
N ASN A 94 -3.30 -18.32 30.36
CA ASN A 94 -3.85 -19.68 30.31
C ASN A 94 -4.30 -20.07 31.73
N GLN A 95 -5.48 -20.64 31.90
CA GLN A 95 -5.70 -21.69 32.90
C GLN A 95 -6.97 -22.50 32.59
N SER A 96 -6.71 -23.78 32.40
CA SER A 96 -7.64 -24.91 32.27
C SER A 96 -8.15 -25.30 33.65
N THR A 97 -9.44 -25.59 33.81
CA THR A 97 -9.92 -26.50 34.86
C THR A 97 -11.09 -27.33 34.34
N ASP A 98 -10.85 -28.63 34.37
CA ASP A 98 -11.74 -29.80 34.28
C ASP A 98 -13.07 -29.71 35.07
N GLN A 99 -14.04 -30.51 34.58
CA GLN A 99 -15.10 -31.25 35.33
C GLN A 99 -16.20 -30.43 36.04
N ALA A 100 -17.48 -30.83 36.09
CA ALA A 100 -18.23 -32.01 35.65
C ALA A 100 -19.74 -31.64 35.61
N ASP A 101 -20.58 -32.65 35.33
CA ASP A 101 -22.05 -32.69 35.42
C ASP A 101 -22.79 -32.01 34.24
N GLY A 102 -23.24 -32.77 33.23
CA GLY A 102 -24.40 -33.67 33.33
C GLY A 102 -25.63 -32.86 32.88
N ILE A 103 -26.31 -33.16 31.77
CA ILE A 103 -27.37 -34.17 31.67
C ILE A 103 -27.91 -34.11 30.21
N VAL A 104 -27.82 -35.24 29.50
CA VAL A 104 -28.85 -35.87 28.65
C VAL A 104 -29.62 -35.00 27.61
N LEU A 105 -29.31 -35.21 26.32
CA LEU A 105 -30.26 -35.12 25.18
C LEU A 105 -31.31 -36.27 25.29
N PRO A 106 -32.46 -36.32 24.59
CA PRO A 106 -32.96 -35.51 23.46
C PRO A 106 -34.46 -35.13 23.63
N PHE A 107 -35.12 -34.51 22.65
CA PHE A 107 -36.45 -34.96 22.17
C PHE A 107 -36.95 -34.11 20.98
N GLU A 108 -37.31 -34.83 19.92
CA GLU A 108 -38.10 -34.39 18.76
C GLU A 108 -39.57 -34.04 19.11
N ARG A 109 -40.24 -33.43 18.10
CA ARG A 109 -41.68 -33.19 17.85
C ARG A 109 -42.20 -31.81 18.31
N ARG A 110 -43.06 -31.07 17.57
CA ARG A 110 -43.99 -31.41 16.49
C ARG A 110 -44.53 -30.13 15.79
N SER A 111 -45.04 -30.35 14.58
CA SER A 111 -45.91 -29.59 13.67
C SER A 111 -46.78 -28.41 14.16
N ALA A 112 -47.02 -27.47 13.24
CA ALA A 112 -48.36 -27.14 12.75
C ALA A 112 -48.28 -26.88 11.23
#